data_AF-A0A2V8ZR34-F1
#
_entry.id   AF-A0A2V8ZR34-F1
#
_cell.length_a   1.000
_cell.length_b   1.000
_cell.length_c   1.000
_cell.angle_alpha   90.00
_cell.angle_beta   90.00
_cell.angle_gamma   90.00
#
_symmetry.space_group_name_H-M   'P 1'
#
loop_
_entity.id
_entity.type
_entity.pdbx_description
1 polymer ?
#
loop_
_entity_poly.entity_id
_entity_poly.type
_entity_poly.pdbx_seq_one_letter_code
_entity_poly.pdbx_strand_id
1 'polypeptide(L)'
;MDTFLPPIEKPKSLMMKLAYYFTRKQFGKVLTPLKVHSARLPIAFGQFYAKVSNLDKKLQLPPETVLLIREQVARTNVCLFCIDIGRAFTIKASMNQAKFDALEEYRTNALFNDAERAALDYVTELTQTKQVSPDTFSRLRGHYSERQICEIVWLVASEHLYNMTNIGLNIHSDMLCDLSRKNRQKQN
;
A
#
# COMPACT_ATOMS: atom_id res chain seq x y z
N MET A 1 -8.44 -12.85 14.90
CA MET A 1 -7.55 -12.04 15.76
C MET A 1 -8.17 -10.66 15.83
N ASP A 2 -8.39 -10.17 17.04
CA ASP A 2 -9.06 -8.90 17.26
C ASP A 2 -8.05 -7.75 17.25
N THR A 3 -8.51 -6.59 16.77
CA THR A 3 -7.73 -5.35 16.83
C THR A 3 -7.57 -4.90 18.28
N PHE A 4 -6.45 -4.25 18.63
CA PHE A 4 -6.22 -3.82 20.02
C PHE A 4 -7.22 -2.77 20.52
N LEU A 5 -7.82 -2.00 19.61
CA LEU A 5 -8.92 -1.10 19.90
C LEU A 5 -10.19 -1.59 19.19
N PRO A 6 -11.37 -1.51 19.84
CA PRO A 6 -12.62 -1.91 19.20
C PRO A 6 -12.97 -0.98 18.03
N PRO A 7 -13.52 -1.49 16.92
CA PRO A 7 -13.97 -0.66 15.82
C PRO A 7 -15.08 0.32 16.24
N ILE A 8 -15.01 1.58 15.79
CA ILE A 8 -16.12 2.53 15.92
C ILE A 8 -17.12 2.25 14.79
N GLU A 9 -18.26 1.65 15.11
CA GLU A 9 -19.27 1.29 14.09
C GLU A 9 -20.20 2.46 13.74
N LYS A 10 -20.43 3.39 14.68
CA LYS A 10 -21.34 4.54 14.50
C LYS A 10 -20.61 5.86 14.76
N PRO A 11 -19.97 6.47 13.73
CA PRO A 11 -19.28 7.74 13.92
C PRO A 11 -20.28 8.87 14.20
N LYS A 12 -19.95 9.75 15.14
CA LYS A 12 -20.79 10.91 15.50
C LYS A 12 -20.69 12.04 14.48
N SER A 13 -19.48 12.31 13.98
CA SER A 13 -19.20 13.38 13.01
C SER A 13 -19.82 13.12 11.64
N LEU A 14 -20.46 14.14 11.06
CA LEU A 14 -21.04 14.08 9.71
C LEU A 14 -19.97 13.73 8.65
N MET A 15 -18.79 14.33 8.76
CA MET A 15 -17.69 14.03 7.84
C MET A 15 -17.25 12.56 7.93
N MET A 16 -17.19 12.00 9.15
CA MET A 16 -16.84 10.59 9.31
C MET A 16 -17.93 9.65 8.80
N LYS A 17 -19.22 10.03 8.93
CA LYS A 17 -20.33 9.29 8.30
C LYS A 17 -20.17 9.27 6.78
N LEU A 18 -19.80 10.40 6.16
CA LEU A 18 -19.50 10.49 4.73
C LEU A 18 -18.30 9.61 4.36
N ALA A 19 -17.20 9.66 5.10
CA ALA A 19 -16.03 8.81 4.87
C ALA A 19 -16.40 7.32 4.91
N TYR A 20 -17.22 6.90 5.88
CA TYR A 20 -17.72 5.52 6.00
C TYR A 20 -18.57 5.13 4.78
N TYR A 21 -19.46 6.01 4.35
CA TYR A 21 -20.29 5.80 3.16
C TYR A 21 -19.44 5.59 1.91
N PHE A 22 -18.49 6.49 1.63
CA PHE A 22 -17.64 6.40 0.44
C PHE A 22 -16.75 5.16 0.45
N THR A 23 -16.17 4.83 1.60
CA THR A 23 -15.33 3.65 1.71
C THR A 23 -16.16 2.36 1.53
N ARG A 24 -17.39 2.30 2.07
CA ARG A 24 -18.32 1.19 1.83
C ARG A 24 -18.71 1.08 0.35
N LYS A 25 -18.98 2.20 -0.32
CA LYS A 25 -19.27 2.23 -1.76
C LYS A 25 -18.09 1.73 -2.60
N GLN A 26 -16.87 2.09 -2.21
CA GLN A 26 -15.66 1.74 -2.96
C GLN A 26 -15.20 0.29 -2.73
N PHE A 27 -15.27 -0.20 -1.49
CA PHE A 27 -14.66 -1.47 -1.08
C PHE A 27 -15.67 -2.54 -0.65
N GLY A 28 -16.97 -2.21 -0.61
CA GLY A 28 -18.03 -3.10 -0.12
C GLY A 28 -18.17 -3.13 1.41
N LYS A 29 -17.20 -2.58 2.16
CA LYS A 29 -17.22 -2.48 3.63
C LYS A 29 -16.49 -1.23 4.11
N VAL A 30 -16.64 -0.90 5.39
CA VAL A 30 -15.83 0.14 6.02
C VAL A 30 -14.46 -0.43 6.39
N LEU A 31 -13.40 0.17 5.86
CA LEU A 31 -12.03 -0.29 6.10
C LEU A 31 -11.69 -0.27 7.59
N THR A 32 -11.09 -1.34 8.09
CA THR A 32 -10.76 -1.49 9.51
C THR A 32 -9.84 -0.37 10.05
N PRO A 33 -8.79 0.09 9.34
CA PRO A 33 -7.99 1.23 9.79
C PRO A 33 -8.80 2.52 9.95
N LEU A 34 -9.83 2.74 9.13
CA LEU A 34 -10.72 3.89 9.28
C LEU A 34 -11.53 3.79 10.59
N LYS A 35 -12.02 2.59 10.94
CA LYS A 35 -12.82 2.34 12.15
C LYS A 35 -12.00 2.30 13.44
N VAL A 36 -10.75 1.85 13.35
CA VAL A 36 -9.90 1.56 14.52
C VAL A 36 -8.95 2.72 14.79
N HIS A 37 -8.38 3.35 13.76
CA HIS A 37 -7.42 4.43 13.93
C HIS A 37 -8.03 5.80 13.59
N SER A 38 -8.36 6.04 12.32
CA SER A 38 -8.67 7.39 11.84
C SER A 38 -9.93 8.02 12.47
N ALA A 39 -10.94 7.21 12.82
CA ALA A 39 -12.15 7.70 13.48
C ALA A 39 -11.92 8.30 14.88
N ARG A 40 -10.73 8.13 15.46
CA ARG A 40 -10.33 8.67 16.78
C ARG A 40 -9.49 9.94 16.69
N LEU A 41 -9.03 10.30 15.50
CA LEU A 41 -8.12 11.43 15.31
C LEU A 41 -8.86 12.67 14.80
N PRO A 42 -8.32 13.87 15.09
CA PRO A 42 -8.77 15.09 14.43
C PRO A 42 -8.74 14.98 12.90
N ILE A 43 -9.65 15.72 12.26
CA ILE A 43 -9.82 15.73 10.79
C ILE A 43 -8.53 16.01 10.01
N ALA A 44 -7.62 16.80 10.58
CA ALA A 44 -6.33 17.16 9.99
C ALA A 44 -5.47 15.92 9.67
N PHE A 45 -5.54 14.87 10.49
CA PHE A 45 -4.85 13.60 10.21
C PHE A 45 -5.43 12.92 8.96
N GLY A 46 -6.75 12.93 8.80
CA GLY A 46 -7.40 12.42 7.59
C GLY A 46 -7.00 13.21 6.34
N GLN A 47 -6.90 14.54 6.46
CA GLN A 47 -6.41 15.40 5.37
C GLN A 47 -4.96 15.10 5.01
N PHE A 48 -4.10 14.84 6.00
CA PHE A 48 -2.72 14.42 5.78
C PHE A 48 -2.65 13.09 5.02
N TYR A 49 -3.39 12.06 5.44
CA TYR A 49 -3.46 10.79 4.72
C TYR A 49 -3.97 10.94 3.28
N ALA A 50 -4.98 11.78 3.06
CA ALA A 50 -5.47 12.11 1.72
C ALA A 50 -4.41 12.86 0.89
N LYS A 51 -3.63 13.74 1.52
CA LYS A 51 -2.52 14.45 0.88
C LYS A 51 -1.43 13.47 0.43
N VAL A 52 -1.03 12.52 1.27
CA VAL A 52 -0.07 11.45 0.91
C VAL A 52 -0.55 10.72 -0.36
N SER A 53 -1.79 10.23 -0.37
CA SER A 53 -2.36 9.55 -1.54
C SER A 53 -2.46 10.44 -2.79
N ASN A 54 -2.69 11.74 -2.63
CA ASN A 54 -2.72 12.67 -3.77
C ASN A 54 -1.33 13.00 -4.31
N LEU A 55 -0.29 12.95 -3.48
CA LEU A 55 1.10 13.15 -3.92
C LEU A 55 1.59 11.99 -4.79
N ASP A 56 1.08 10.77 -4.59
CA ASP A 56 1.38 9.63 -5.46
C ASP A 56 0.99 9.88 -6.93
N LYS A 57 -0.01 10.74 -7.18
CA LYS A 57 -0.42 11.16 -8.53
C LYS A 57 0.55 12.14 -9.19
N LYS A 58 1.58 12.58 -8.47
CA LYS A 58 2.61 13.52 -8.94
C LYS A 58 3.97 12.82 -9.16
N LEU A 59 4.03 11.51 -8.99
CA LEU A 59 5.23 10.72 -9.24
C LEU A 59 5.47 10.58 -10.75
N GLN A 60 6.74 10.52 -11.14
CA GLN A 60 7.19 10.21 -12.49
C GLN A 60 7.37 8.70 -12.71
N LEU A 61 7.44 7.93 -11.62
CA LEU A 61 7.47 6.46 -11.67
C LEU A 61 6.22 5.89 -12.37
N PRO A 62 6.36 4.82 -13.18
CA PRO A 62 5.22 4.12 -13.73
C PRO A 62 4.26 3.62 -12.63
N PRO A 63 2.93 3.68 -12.83
CA PRO A 63 1.96 3.25 -11.82
C PRO A 63 2.17 1.81 -11.33
N GLU A 64 2.58 0.91 -12.21
CA GLU A 64 2.90 -0.47 -11.84
C GLU A 64 4.14 -0.55 -10.92
N THR A 65 5.20 0.21 -11.21
CA THR A 65 6.39 0.30 -10.35
C THR A 65 6.04 0.86 -8.97
N VAL A 66 5.20 1.90 -8.90
CA VAL A 66 4.71 2.46 -7.62
C VAL A 66 4.02 1.39 -6.78
N LEU A 67 3.16 0.59 -7.42
CA LEU A 67 2.42 -0.48 -6.77
C LEU A 67 3.36 -1.61 -6.28
N LEU A 68 4.31 -2.05 -7.11
CA LEU A 68 5.27 -3.09 -6.74
C LEU A 68 6.14 -2.66 -5.55
N ILE A 69 6.57 -1.39 -5.51
CA ILE A 69 7.36 -0.85 -4.39
C ILE A 69 6.53 -0.86 -3.10
N ARG A 70 5.31 -0.34 -3.11
CA ARG A 70 4.44 -0.32 -1.92
C ARG A 70 4.15 -1.73 -1.42
N GLU A 71 3.84 -2.65 -2.34
CA GLU A 71 3.62 -4.05 -2.00
C GLU A 71 4.86 -4.70 -1.38
N GLN A 72 6.06 -4.43 -1.92
CA GLN A 72 7.30 -5.01 -1.39
C GLN A 72 7.59 -4.53 0.03
N VAL A 73 7.37 -3.24 0.32
CA VAL A 73 7.51 -2.70 1.69
C VAL A 73 6.48 -3.35 2.62
N ALA A 74 5.21 -3.43 2.20
CA ALA A 74 4.13 -4.04 2.96
C ALA A 74 4.40 -5.51 3.28
N ARG A 75 4.89 -6.31 2.31
CA ARG A 75 5.31 -7.70 2.50
C ARG A 75 6.49 -7.82 3.46
N THR A 76 7.51 -6.98 3.28
CA THR A 76 8.71 -6.99 4.13
C THR A 76 8.36 -6.69 5.59
N ASN A 77 7.44 -5.76 5.83
CA ASN A 77 6.95 -5.43 7.18
C ASN A 77 5.80 -6.34 7.66
N VAL A 78 5.33 -7.29 6.85
CA VAL A 78 4.21 -8.19 7.16
C VAL A 78 2.91 -7.42 7.49
N CYS A 79 2.65 -6.29 6.84
CA CYS A 79 1.40 -5.56 6.99
C CYS A 79 0.26 -6.23 6.19
N LEU A 80 -0.46 -7.16 6.82
CA LEU A 80 -1.53 -7.94 6.17
C LEU A 80 -2.65 -7.08 5.55
N PHE A 81 -3.03 -5.97 6.20
CA PHE A 81 -4.00 -5.03 5.62
C PHE A 81 -3.46 -4.37 4.34
N CYS A 82 -2.18 -3.94 4.38
CA CYS A 82 -1.55 -3.22 3.29
C CYS A 82 -1.37 -4.13 2.06
N ILE A 83 -1.02 -5.40 2.27
CA ILE A 83 -0.96 -6.44 1.22
C ILE A 83 -2.35 -6.67 0.59
N ASP A 84 -3.40 -6.81 1.41
CA ASP A 84 -4.78 -7.04 0.93
C ASP A 84 -5.30 -5.86 0.11
N ILE A 85 -5.14 -4.62 0.60
CA ILE A 85 -5.59 -3.44 -0.12
C ILE A 85 -4.77 -3.20 -1.40
N GLY A 86 -3.45 -3.48 -1.38
CA GLY A 86 -2.58 -3.43 -2.56
C GLY A 86 -3.04 -4.39 -3.66
N ARG A 87 -3.35 -5.63 -3.31
CA ARG A 87 -3.93 -6.62 -4.23
C ARG A 87 -5.29 -6.17 -4.78
N ALA A 88 -6.17 -5.63 -3.93
CA ALA A 88 -7.47 -5.12 -4.35
C ALA A 88 -7.34 -3.96 -5.37
N PHE A 89 -6.36 -3.08 -5.19
CA PHE A 89 -6.04 -2.02 -6.16
C PHE A 89 -5.48 -2.57 -7.47
N THR A 90 -4.56 -3.55 -7.41
CA THR A 90 -4.01 -4.24 -8.60
C THR A 90 -5.13 -4.79 -9.47
N ILE A 91 -6.07 -5.49 -8.83
CA ILE A 91 -7.26 -6.07 -9.46
C ILE A 91 -8.13 -4.97 -10.07
N LYS A 92 -8.42 -3.90 -9.32
CA LYS A 92 -9.28 -2.80 -9.77
C LYS A 92 -8.68 -1.99 -10.92
N ALA A 93 -7.37 -1.80 -10.93
CA ALA A 93 -6.64 -1.08 -11.97
C ALA A 93 -6.31 -1.95 -13.19
N SER A 94 -6.76 -3.21 -13.22
CA SER A 94 -6.44 -4.19 -14.28
C SER A 94 -4.94 -4.32 -14.55
N MET A 95 -4.12 -4.19 -13.49
CA MET A 95 -2.68 -4.36 -13.56
C MET A 95 -2.31 -5.85 -13.59
N ASN A 96 -1.04 -6.15 -13.87
CA ASN A 96 -0.54 -7.51 -14.00
C ASN A 96 -0.57 -8.27 -12.66
N GLN A 97 -1.67 -9.01 -12.44
CA GLN A 97 -1.86 -9.82 -11.24
C GLN A 97 -0.80 -10.93 -11.12
N ALA A 98 -0.38 -11.54 -12.23
CA ALA A 98 0.64 -12.59 -12.21
C ALA A 98 1.98 -12.04 -11.69
N LYS A 99 2.33 -10.81 -12.07
CA LYS A 99 3.55 -10.13 -11.57
C LYS A 99 3.44 -9.80 -10.08
N PHE A 100 2.27 -9.31 -9.64
CA PHE A 100 2.02 -9.08 -8.21
C PHE A 100 2.12 -10.37 -7.38
N ASP A 101 1.59 -11.48 -7.90
CA ASP A 101 1.65 -12.79 -7.25
C ASP A 101 3.11 -13.29 -7.19
N ALA A 102 3.87 -13.10 -8.26
CA ALA A 102 5.27 -13.49 -8.38
C ALA A 102 6.27 -12.58 -7.65
N LEU A 103 5.80 -11.56 -6.91
CA LEU A 103 6.69 -10.57 -6.29
C LEU A 103 7.67 -11.18 -5.29
N GLU A 104 7.36 -12.29 -4.63
CA GLU A 104 8.33 -12.96 -3.74
C GLU A 104 9.56 -13.50 -4.49
N GLU A 105 9.40 -13.77 -5.79
CA GLU A 105 10.41 -14.36 -6.66
C GLU A 105 11.02 -13.32 -7.63
N TYR A 106 10.87 -12.02 -7.36
CA TYR A 106 11.20 -10.95 -8.32
C TYR A 106 12.63 -11.01 -8.89
N ARG A 107 13.58 -11.56 -8.12
CA ARG A 107 15.00 -11.65 -8.51
C ARG A 107 15.23 -12.62 -9.67
N THR A 108 14.46 -13.69 -9.75
CA THR A 108 14.64 -14.77 -10.74
C THR A 108 13.48 -14.86 -11.72
N ASN A 109 12.32 -14.30 -11.38
CA ASN A 109 11.14 -14.37 -12.22
C ASN A 109 11.26 -13.46 -13.46
N ALA A 110 10.91 -14.00 -14.63
CA ALA A 110 11.02 -13.33 -15.93
C ALA A 110 10.02 -12.17 -16.12
N LEU A 111 9.00 -12.06 -15.27
CA LEU A 111 8.04 -10.94 -15.31
C LEU A 111 8.67 -9.60 -14.89
N PHE A 112 9.85 -9.62 -14.27
CA PHE A 112 10.54 -8.44 -13.77
C PHE A 112 11.75 -8.10 -14.64
N ASN A 113 11.88 -6.83 -14.99
CA ASN A 113 13.08 -6.32 -15.67
C ASN A 113 14.15 -5.86 -14.66
N ASP A 114 15.33 -5.50 -15.16
CA ASP A 114 16.47 -5.15 -14.31
C ASP A 114 16.25 -3.86 -13.50
N ALA A 115 15.54 -2.88 -14.06
CA ALA A 115 15.18 -1.66 -13.35
C ALA A 115 14.27 -1.98 -12.14
N GLU A 116 13.24 -2.81 -12.34
CA GLU A 116 12.34 -3.23 -11.29
C GLU A 116 13.06 -4.04 -10.21
N ARG A 117 13.96 -4.95 -10.61
CA ARG A 117 14.79 -5.70 -9.65
C ARG A 117 15.68 -4.77 -8.83
N ALA A 118 16.30 -3.77 -9.47
CA ALA A 118 17.12 -2.79 -8.75
C ALA A 118 16.30 -1.96 -7.75
N ALA A 119 15.09 -1.53 -8.12
CA ALA A 119 14.17 -0.86 -7.21
C ALA A 119 13.73 -1.75 -6.04
N LEU A 120 13.36 -3.00 -6.32
CA LEU A 120 12.89 -3.94 -5.31
C LEU A 120 14.01 -4.37 -4.36
N ASP A 121 15.24 -4.54 -4.83
CA ASP A 121 16.40 -4.79 -3.98
C ASP A 121 16.65 -3.60 -3.04
N TYR A 122 16.69 -2.38 -3.58
CA TYR A 122 16.86 -1.15 -2.80
C TYR A 122 15.80 -1.00 -1.71
N VAL A 123 14.54 -1.18 -2.09
CA VAL A 123 13.39 -1.07 -1.19
C VAL A 123 13.41 -2.15 -0.12
N THR A 124 13.80 -3.37 -0.48
CA THR A 124 13.93 -4.49 0.47
C THR A 124 15.01 -4.19 1.49
N GLU A 125 16.20 -3.79 1.05
CA GLU A 125 17.33 -3.48 1.94
C GLU A 125 16.98 -2.32 2.88
N LEU A 126 16.51 -1.20 2.33
CA LEU A 126 16.11 -0.03 3.12
C LEU A 126 15.00 -0.35 4.11
N THR A 127 14.05 -1.22 3.75
CA THR A 127 12.96 -1.61 4.65
C THR A 127 13.43 -2.56 5.75
N GLN A 128 14.30 -3.54 5.46
CA GLN A 128 14.73 -4.53 6.45
C GLN A 128 15.78 -3.98 7.41
N THR A 129 16.82 -3.33 6.88
CA THR A 129 18.02 -2.98 7.67
C THR A 129 18.09 -1.49 8.00
N LYS A 130 17.25 -0.66 7.36
CA LYS A 130 17.31 0.81 7.40
C LYS A 130 18.65 1.36 6.90
N GLN A 131 19.36 0.56 6.13
CA GLN A 131 20.63 0.88 5.49
C GLN A 131 20.56 0.41 4.03
N VAL A 132 21.40 0.99 3.18
CA VAL A 132 21.54 0.57 1.79
C VAL A 132 23.02 0.54 1.43
N SER A 133 23.47 -0.58 0.89
CA SER A 133 24.83 -0.75 0.42
C SER A 133 25.14 0.16 -0.78
N PRO A 134 26.39 0.62 -0.93
CA PRO A 134 26.80 1.38 -2.11
C PRO A 134 26.50 0.67 -3.44
N ASP A 135 26.63 -0.66 -3.48
CA ASP A 135 26.36 -1.46 -4.67
C ASP A 135 24.88 -1.49 -5.03
N THR A 136 23.99 -1.69 -4.06
CA THR A 136 22.53 -1.60 -4.29
C THR A 136 22.13 -0.22 -4.77
N PHE A 137 22.66 0.85 -4.15
CA PHE A 137 22.37 2.21 -4.59
C PHE A 137 22.91 2.50 -5.99
N SER A 138 24.12 2.02 -6.32
CA SER A 138 24.73 2.16 -7.64
C SER A 138 23.89 1.50 -8.72
N ARG A 139 23.40 0.27 -8.49
CA ARG A 139 22.48 -0.42 -9.42
C ARG A 139 21.18 0.35 -9.62
N LEU A 140 20.59 0.87 -8.54
CA LEU A 140 19.38 1.70 -8.64
C LEU A 140 19.62 2.95 -9.50
N ARG A 141 20.74 3.65 -9.26
CA ARG A 141 21.14 4.87 -9.98
C ARG A 141 21.38 4.61 -11.47
N GLY A 142 21.74 3.38 -11.86
CA GLY A 142 21.86 2.99 -13.26
C GLY A 142 20.53 2.99 -14.03
N HIS A 143 19.38 2.91 -13.34
CA HIS A 143 18.06 2.79 -13.96
C HIS A 143 17.12 3.97 -13.71
N TYR A 144 17.33 4.74 -12.64
CA TYR A 144 16.40 5.79 -12.20
C TYR A 144 17.10 7.15 -12.08
N SER A 145 16.38 8.21 -12.47
CA SER A 145 16.84 9.58 -12.24
C SER A 145 16.86 9.93 -10.74
N GLU A 146 17.61 10.95 -10.35
CA GLU A 146 17.64 11.42 -8.95
C GLU A 146 16.23 11.75 -8.43
N ARG A 147 15.37 12.31 -9.29
CA ARG A 147 13.97 12.57 -8.97
C ARG A 147 13.21 11.28 -8.67
N GLN A 148 13.33 10.26 -9.52
CA GLN A 148 12.68 8.97 -9.32
C GLN A 148 13.21 8.24 -8.09
N ILE A 149 14.50 8.33 -7.78
CA ILE A 149 15.08 7.75 -6.55
C ILE A 149 14.45 8.38 -5.31
N CYS A 150 14.32 9.71 -5.27
CA CYS A 150 13.61 10.39 -4.18
C CYS A 150 12.14 9.96 -4.07
N GLU A 151 11.48 9.68 -5.20
CA GLU A 151 10.12 9.14 -5.24
C GLU A 151 10.04 7.71 -4.67
N ILE A 152 11.04 6.85 -4.95
CA ILE A 152 11.14 5.51 -4.36
C ILE A 152 11.27 5.62 -2.83
N VAL A 153 12.13 6.50 -2.32
CA VAL A 153 12.28 6.75 -0.87
C VAL A 153 10.97 7.27 -0.26
N TRP A 154 10.27 8.18 -0.95
CA TRP A 154 8.95 8.66 -0.54
C TRP A 154 7.93 7.51 -0.40
N LEU A 155 7.90 6.59 -1.36
CA LEU A 155 7.03 5.42 -1.30
C LEU A 155 7.37 4.54 -0.10
N VAL A 156 8.65 4.28 0.16
CA VAL A 156 9.09 3.52 1.35
C VAL A 156 8.63 4.19 2.64
N ALA A 157 8.90 5.50 2.80
CA ALA A 157 8.57 6.23 4.01
C ALA A 157 7.04 6.32 4.24
N SER A 158 6.27 6.65 3.19
CA SER A 158 4.82 6.75 3.28
C SER A 158 4.15 5.38 3.46
N GLU A 159 4.72 4.30 2.95
CA GLU A 159 4.22 2.95 3.21
C GLU A 159 4.50 2.52 4.66
N HIS A 160 5.64 2.89 5.24
CA HIS A 160 5.90 2.67 6.68
C HIS A 160 4.87 3.36 7.57
N LEU A 161 4.42 4.57 7.21
CA LEU A 161 3.33 5.24 7.92
C LEU A 161 2.07 4.36 7.97
N TYR A 162 1.67 3.75 6.85
CA TYR A 162 0.53 2.85 6.80
C TYR A 162 0.79 1.55 7.56
N ASN A 163 1.96 0.94 7.35
CA ASN A 163 2.33 -0.34 7.96
C ASN A 163 2.33 -0.22 9.49
N MET A 164 3.02 0.78 10.04
CA MET A 164 3.13 0.96 11.49
C MET A 164 1.78 1.32 12.13
N THR A 165 0.94 2.10 11.44
CA THR A 165 -0.43 2.38 11.90
C THR A 165 -1.25 1.09 12.03
N ASN A 166 -1.17 0.20 11.05
CA ASN A 166 -1.95 -1.03 11.04
C ASN A 166 -1.39 -2.07 12.01
N ILE A 167 -0.09 -2.32 11.95
CA ILE A 167 0.62 -3.28 12.80
C ILE A 167 0.49 -2.89 14.26
N GLY A 168 0.71 -1.61 14.60
CA GLY A 168 0.64 -1.11 15.98
C GLY A 168 -0.74 -1.23 16.64
N LEU A 169 -1.80 -1.49 15.87
CA LEU A 169 -3.17 -1.69 16.35
C LEU A 169 -3.70 -3.11 16.09
N ASN A 170 -2.82 -4.03 15.70
CA ASN A 170 -3.16 -5.40 15.33
C ASN A 170 -4.25 -5.47 14.26
N ILE A 171 -4.18 -4.58 13.26
CA ILE A 171 -5.12 -4.54 12.14
C ILE A 171 -4.64 -5.50 11.05
N HIS A 172 -5.45 -6.53 10.80
CA HIS A 172 -5.20 -7.55 9.78
C HIS A 172 -5.92 -7.25 8.46
N SER A 173 -5.85 -8.21 7.52
CA SER A 173 -6.56 -8.18 6.24
C SER A 173 -8.06 -7.94 6.41
N ASP A 174 -8.64 -7.17 5.49
CA ASP A 174 -10.07 -6.93 5.42
C ASP A 174 -10.81 -7.87 4.46
N MET A 175 -10.07 -8.79 3.83
CA MET A 175 -10.51 -9.71 2.77
C MET A 175 -11.08 -8.95 1.56
N LEU A 176 -10.47 -7.83 1.20
CA LEU A 176 -10.93 -6.94 0.13
C LEU A 176 -10.92 -7.61 -1.24
N CYS A 177 -10.00 -8.55 -1.45
CA CYS A 177 -9.93 -9.31 -2.70
C CYS A 177 -11.17 -10.18 -2.94
N ASP A 178 -11.66 -10.86 -1.91
CA ASP A 178 -12.87 -11.70 -2.01
C ASP A 178 -14.11 -10.87 -2.30
N LEU A 179 -14.18 -9.66 -1.73
CA LEU A 179 -15.26 -8.71 -2.01
C LEU A 179 -15.20 -8.19 -3.44
N SER A 180 -14.02 -7.88 -3.96
CA SER A 180 -13.81 -7.44 -5.35
C SER A 180 -14.25 -8.51 -6.35
N ARG A 181 -13.90 -9.79 -6.11
CA ARG A 181 -14.31 -10.93 -6.95
C ARG A 181 -15.82 -11.14 -6.93
N LYS A 182 -16.46 -11.13 -5.75
CA LYS A 182 -17.92 -11.28 -5.61
C LYS A 182 -18.70 -10.17 -6.30
N ASN A 183 -18.20 -8.93 -6.28
CA ASN A 183 -18.87 -7.82 -6.94
C ASN A 183 -18.82 -7.91 -8.47
N ARG A 184 -17.72 -8.39 -9.06
CA ARG A 184 -17.66 -8.66 -10.52
C ARG A 184 -18.64 -9.75 -10.94
N GLN A 185 -18.75 -10.82 -10.16
CA GLN A 185 -19.68 -11.92 -10.46
C GLN A 185 -21.15 -11.53 -10.40
N LYS A 186 -21.51 -10.46 -9.66
CA LYS A 186 -22.89 -9.94 -9.61
C LYS A 186 -23.23 -8.96 -10.74
N GLN A 187 -22.24 -8.52 -11.52
CA GLN A 187 -22.40 -7.56 -12.62
C GLN A 187 -22.38 -8.23 -14.00
N ASN A 188 -22.01 -9.52 -14.05
CA ASN A 188 -22.11 -10.39 -15.22
C ASN A 188 -23.35 -11.29 -15.08
#